data_AF-A0A957T2Y7-F1
#
_entry.id   AF-A0A957T2Y7-F1
#
_cell.length_a   1.000
_cell.length_b   1.000
_cell.length_c   1.000
_cell.angle_alpha   90.00
_cell.angle_beta   90.00
_cell.angle_gamma   90.00
#
_symmetry.space_group_name_H-M   'P 1'
#
loop_
_entity.id
_entity.type
_entity.pdbx_description
1 polymer ?
#
loop_
_entity_poly.entity_id
_entity_poly.type
_entity_poly.pdbx_seq_one_letter_code
_entity_poly.pdbx_strand_id
1 'polypeptide(L)'
;IADRIAVMRGESVNLLESGETTLTANDLDPEGDALTVTLVTAPTHGSVQLNPSGTFTYTHDGGSTTNDSFTYQASDGIYTSDPAIVRVLVKPAARFAFSKTVGIEGIKPACTPSTEIQAPRGTTMVYCYTVTNTGEVPFLYHSLTDSHLGTLLSDAPYLLLPGSSYRVQFTQTLTVSTTNIATWTASTGPVTAARVRSNPQVSAGSHTAATVIISSDTDDFDGDTIPDNVEGAGDPDGDNIPNFRDTDADNDGMLDRDEVGSNGNAPVDSNGNGTPDYLESERRLYLPVIAR
;
A
#
# COMPACT_ATOMS: atom_id res chain seq x y z
N ILE A 1 -0.38 -25.99 -36.06
CA ILE A 1 0.83 -25.55 -35.30
C ILE A 1 0.56 -25.90 -33.83
N ALA A 2 1.56 -26.14 -32.98
CA ALA A 2 1.25 -26.43 -31.57
C ALA A 2 0.90 -25.13 -30.85
N ASP A 3 -0.23 -25.12 -30.13
CA ASP A 3 -0.66 -23.95 -29.38
C ASP A 3 0.18 -23.79 -28.12
N ARG A 4 0.49 -22.53 -27.80
CA ARG A 4 1.31 -22.17 -26.66
C ARG A 4 0.69 -21.02 -25.90
N ILE A 5 0.68 -21.11 -24.58
CA ILE A 5 0.27 -20.04 -23.69
C ILE A 5 1.38 -19.76 -22.67
N ALA A 6 1.50 -18.50 -22.26
CA ALA A 6 2.36 -18.09 -21.16
C ALA A 6 1.53 -17.40 -20.08
N VAL A 7 1.68 -17.84 -18.84
CA VAL A 7 0.89 -17.36 -17.70
C VAL A 7 1.81 -17.05 -16.52
N MET A 8 1.49 -16.02 -15.74
CA MET A 8 2.18 -15.81 -14.46
C MET A 8 1.66 -16.78 -13.42
N ARG A 9 2.52 -17.18 -12.48
CA ARG A 9 2.12 -18.10 -11.40
C ARG A 9 0.95 -17.55 -10.59
N GLY A 10 -0.12 -18.34 -10.51
CA GLY A 10 -1.34 -18.01 -9.78
C GLY A 10 -2.31 -17.11 -10.55
N GLU A 11 -1.97 -16.73 -11.79
CA GLU A 11 -2.80 -15.88 -12.64
C GLU A 11 -3.55 -16.70 -13.69
N SER A 12 -4.42 -16.01 -14.44
CA SER A 12 -5.15 -16.56 -15.58
C SER A 12 -4.71 -15.95 -16.91
N VAL A 13 -4.89 -16.71 -17.99
CA VAL A 13 -4.63 -16.27 -19.37
C VAL A 13 -5.67 -16.83 -20.32
N ASN A 14 -6.05 -16.03 -21.33
CA ASN A 14 -7.02 -16.36 -22.38
C ASN A 14 -6.49 -15.99 -23.78
N LEU A 15 -5.17 -15.89 -23.91
CA LEU A 15 -4.46 -15.45 -25.10
C LEU A 15 -3.33 -16.43 -25.41
N LEU A 16 -3.22 -16.85 -26.66
CA LEU A 16 -2.09 -17.62 -27.16
C LEU A 16 -0.84 -16.73 -27.28
N GLU A 17 0.36 -17.33 -27.28
CA GLU A 17 1.61 -16.63 -27.58
C GLU A 17 1.62 -16.02 -28.99
N SER A 18 0.78 -16.52 -29.90
CA SER A 18 0.54 -15.97 -31.23
C SER A 18 -0.29 -14.68 -31.23
N GLY A 19 -0.93 -14.32 -30.11
CA GLY A 19 -1.81 -13.16 -29.98
C GLY A 19 -3.28 -13.46 -30.27
N GLU A 20 -3.63 -14.71 -30.55
CA GLU A 20 -5.00 -15.15 -30.83
C GLU A 20 -5.75 -15.54 -29.54
N THR A 21 -7.07 -15.41 -29.55
CA THR A 21 -7.94 -15.71 -28.39
C THR A 21 -8.67 -17.05 -28.50
N THR A 22 -8.52 -17.74 -29.64
CA THR A 22 -9.11 -19.06 -29.89
C THR A 22 -8.03 -20.09 -30.21
N LEU A 23 -8.23 -21.33 -29.77
CA LEU A 23 -7.32 -22.44 -30.09
C LEU A 23 -7.34 -22.81 -31.58
N THR A 24 -8.49 -22.64 -32.24
CA THR A 24 -8.67 -23.00 -33.65
C THR A 24 -8.10 -21.99 -34.65
N ALA A 25 -7.47 -20.90 -34.19
CA ALA A 25 -7.00 -19.82 -35.07
C ALA A 25 -5.94 -20.29 -36.10
N ASN A 26 -5.18 -21.34 -35.78
CA ASN A 26 -4.20 -21.97 -36.65
C ASN A 26 -4.59 -23.37 -37.11
N ASP A 27 -5.85 -23.73 -36.94
CA ASP A 27 -6.40 -25.01 -37.39
C ASP A 27 -7.21 -24.79 -38.66
N LEU A 28 -7.20 -25.80 -39.52
CA LEU A 28 -7.83 -25.73 -40.83
C LEU A 28 -8.73 -26.94 -41.03
N ASP A 29 -9.94 -26.65 -41.50
CA ASP A 29 -10.84 -27.62 -42.07
C ASP A 29 -10.71 -27.61 -43.61
N PRO A 30 -10.51 -28.76 -44.30
CA PRO A 30 -10.33 -28.79 -45.76
C PRO A 30 -11.55 -28.29 -46.54
N GLU A 31 -12.75 -28.51 -46.00
CA GLU A 31 -14.02 -28.09 -46.58
C GLU A 31 -14.36 -26.63 -46.22
N GLY A 32 -13.69 -26.09 -45.20
CA GLY A 32 -13.86 -24.73 -44.72
C GLY A 32 -15.00 -24.57 -43.71
N ASP A 33 -15.42 -25.68 -43.09
CA ASP A 33 -16.46 -25.69 -42.08
C ASP A 33 -15.97 -25.08 -40.76
N ALA A 34 -16.93 -24.57 -39.97
CA ALA A 34 -16.61 -23.97 -38.68
C ALA A 34 -16.24 -25.04 -37.65
N LEU A 35 -15.04 -24.93 -37.08
CA LEU A 35 -14.56 -25.87 -36.07
C LEU A 35 -15.08 -25.51 -34.67
N THR A 36 -15.53 -26.54 -33.96
CA THR A 36 -15.79 -26.53 -32.52
C THR A 36 -14.74 -27.34 -31.78
N VAL A 37 -14.52 -27.04 -30.49
CA VAL A 37 -13.54 -27.78 -29.69
C VAL A 37 -14.11 -28.38 -28.42
N THR A 38 -13.51 -29.49 -27.99
CA THR A 38 -13.79 -30.13 -26.70
C THR A 38 -12.51 -30.45 -25.96
N LEU A 39 -12.53 -30.31 -24.64
CA LEU A 39 -11.38 -30.64 -23.80
C LEU A 39 -11.26 -32.17 -23.66
N VAL A 40 -10.08 -32.71 -23.92
CA VAL A 40 -9.81 -34.15 -23.83
C VAL A 40 -9.09 -34.49 -22.54
N THR A 41 -7.94 -33.86 -22.29
CA THR A 41 -7.15 -34.05 -21.07
C THR A 41 -6.99 -32.71 -20.37
N ALA A 42 -7.37 -32.65 -19.10
CA ALA A 42 -7.21 -31.48 -18.26
C ALA A 42 -5.73 -31.22 -17.89
N PRO A 43 -5.37 -29.96 -17.58
CA PRO A 43 -4.06 -29.64 -16.99
C PRO A 43 -3.89 -30.24 -15.59
N THR A 44 -2.64 -30.39 -15.14
CA THR A 44 -2.30 -30.98 -13.83
C THR A 44 -1.93 -29.96 -12.75
N HIS A 45 -1.61 -28.73 -13.16
CA HIS A 45 -1.14 -27.63 -12.31
C HIS A 45 -1.97 -26.35 -12.53
N GLY A 46 -3.25 -26.56 -12.85
CA GLY A 46 -4.20 -25.51 -13.14
C GLY A 46 -5.56 -26.06 -13.53
N SER A 47 -6.37 -25.18 -14.08
CA SER A 47 -7.67 -25.52 -14.64
C SER A 47 -7.89 -24.79 -15.95
N VAL A 48 -8.68 -25.37 -16.85
CA VAL A 48 -9.07 -24.73 -18.11
C VAL A 48 -10.59 -24.73 -18.25
N GLN A 49 -11.15 -23.55 -18.50
CA GLN A 49 -12.49 -23.42 -19.07
C GLN A 49 -12.34 -23.27 -20.58
N LEU A 50 -12.90 -24.21 -21.34
CA LEU A 50 -12.85 -24.21 -22.80
C LEU A 50 -14.27 -24.13 -23.35
N ASN A 51 -14.54 -23.12 -24.16
CA ASN A 51 -15.81 -22.98 -24.86
C ASN A 51 -15.74 -23.70 -26.22
N PRO A 52 -16.88 -24.21 -26.74
CA PRO A 52 -16.91 -24.85 -28.06
C PRO A 52 -16.39 -23.96 -29.19
N SER A 53 -16.44 -22.64 -29.07
CA SER A 53 -15.90 -21.70 -30.06
C SER A 53 -14.37 -21.61 -30.09
N GLY A 54 -13.66 -22.36 -29.25
CA GLY A 54 -12.20 -22.30 -29.14
C GLY A 54 -11.67 -21.25 -28.17
N THR A 55 -12.52 -20.37 -27.63
CA THR A 55 -12.11 -19.42 -26.58
C THR A 55 -11.89 -20.17 -25.28
N PHE A 56 -10.85 -19.77 -24.55
CA PHE A 56 -10.45 -20.48 -23.34
C PHE A 56 -10.06 -19.52 -22.22
N THR A 57 -10.02 -20.03 -20.99
CA THR A 57 -9.33 -19.39 -19.88
C THR A 57 -8.59 -20.47 -19.12
N TYR A 58 -7.27 -20.37 -19.10
CA TYR A 58 -6.41 -21.19 -18.25
C TYR A 58 -6.09 -20.42 -16.97
N THR A 59 -6.16 -21.08 -15.82
CA THR A 59 -5.78 -20.53 -14.51
C THR A 59 -4.74 -21.45 -13.86
N HIS A 60 -3.56 -20.91 -13.54
CA HIS A 60 -2.52 -21.66 -12.83
C HIS A 60 -2.84 -21.78 -11.33
N ASP A 61 -2.57 -22.92 -10.71
CA ASP A 61 -2.92 -23.20 -9.30
C ASP A 61 -2.11 -22.39 -8.26
N GLY A 62 -0.98 -21.81 -8.69
CA GLY A 62 -0.07 -21.01 -7.86
C GLY A 62 1.11 -21.80 -7.29
N GLY A 63 1.19 -23.10 -7.57
CA GLY A 63 2.26 -24.01 -7.19
C GLY A 63 3.60 -23.73 -7.90
N SER A 64 4.63 -24.50 -7.56
CA SER A 64 6.00 -24.23 -7.99
C SER A 64 6.36 -24.64 -9.42
N THR A 65 5.39 -25.10 -10.20
CA THR A 65 5.55 -25.61 -11.56
C THR A 65 5.95 -24.52 -12.54
N THR A 66 6.70 -24.94 -13.56
CA THR A 66 7.20 -24.07 -14.65
C THR A 66 6.59 -24.41 -16.00
N ASN A 67 5.89 -25.55 -16.07
CA ASN A 67 5.19 -26.02 -17.24
C ASN A 67 3.93 -26.79 -16.84
N ASP A 68 2.95 -26.78 -17.74
CA ASP A 68 1.74 -27.60 -17.69
C ASP A 68 1.28 -27.86 -19.14
N SER A 69 0.26 -28.68 -19.33
CA SER A 69 -0.33 -28.90 -20.65
C SER A 69 -1.74 -29.46 -20.55
N PHE A 70 -2.55 -29.19 -21.57
CA PHE A 70 -3.84 -29.83 -21.77
C PHE A 70 -4.02 -30.17 -23.24
N THR A 71 -4.99 -31.03 -23.55
CA THR A 71 -5.30 -31.41 -24.93
C THR A 71 -6.76 -31.15 -25.27
N TYR A 72 -7.02 -30.77 -26.53
CA TYR A 72 -8.36 -30.60 -27.08
C TYR A 72 -8.50 -31.35 -28.39
N GLN A 73 -9.73 -31.56 -28.82
CA GLN A 73 -10.06 -32.04 -30.16
C GLN A 73 -10.95 -31.03 -30.87
N ALA A 74 -10.71 -30.84 -32.17
CA ALA A 74 -11.54 -30.04 -33.04
C ALA A 74 -12.56 -30.93 -33.79
N SER A 75 -13.73 -30.39 -34.08
CA SER A 75 -14.78 -31.06 -34.86
C SER A 75 -15.54 -30.07 -35.72
N ASP A 76 -15.77 -30.44 -36.98
CA ASP A 76 -16.66 -29.80 -37.95
C ASP A 76 -18.15 -30.21 -37.75
N GLY A 77 -18.44 -31.05 -36.75
CA GLY A 77 -19.76 -31.63 -36.49
C GLY A 77 -20.00 -33.02 -37.13
N ILE A 78 -19.09 -33.50 -37.97
CA ILE A 78 -19.12 -34.82 -38.61
C ILE A 78 -17.94 -35.66 -38.17
N TYR A 79 -16.73 -35.12 -38.33
CA TYR A 79 -15.47 -35.74 -37.95
C TYR A 79 -14.87 -35.05 -36.73
N THR A 80 -13.96 -35.75 -36.07
CA THR A 80 -13.21 -35.24 -34.93
C THR A 80 -11.74 -35.48 -35.20
N SER A 81 -10.92 -34.47 -34.91
CA SER A 81 -9.48 -34.55 -35.09
C SER A 81 -8.82 -35.53 -34.11
N ASP A 82 -7.56 -35.87 -34.37
CA ASP A 82 -6.69 -36.35 -33.31
C ASP A 82 -6.51 -35.25 -32.23
N PRO A 83 -6.23 -35.61 -30.97
CA PRO A 83 -5.99 -34.63 -29.91
C PRO A 83 -4.80 -33.71 -30.22
N ALA A 84 -5.03 -32.40 -30.15
CA ALA A 84 -4.02 -31.36 -30.22
C ALA A 84 -3.55 -30.96 -28.81
N ILE A 85 -2.26 -30.66 -28.64
CA ILE A 85 -1.67 -30.26 -27.36
C ILE A 85 -1.50 -28.75 -27.26
N VAL A 86 -1.99 -28.19 -26.15
CA VAL A 86 -1.67 -26.82 -25.72
C VAL A 86 -0.58 -26.89 -24.66
N ARG A 87 0.54 -26.22 -24.91
CA ARG A 87 1.68 -26.16 -23.97
C ARG A 87 1.61 -24.89 -23.15
N VAL A 88 1.68 -25.04 -21.83
CA VAL A 88 1.65 -23.94 -20.87
C VAL A 88 3.06 -23.67 -20.35
N LEU A 89 3.55 -22.44 -20.53
CA LEU A 89 4.75 -21.93 -19.87
C LEU A 89 4.35 -21.09 -18.66
N VAL A 90 4.78 -21.49 -17.47
CA VAL A 90 4.50 -20.76 -16.24
C VAL A 90 5.69 -19.86 -15.91
N LYS A 91 5.44 -18.56 -15.85
CA LYS A 91 6.43 -17.54 -15.52
C LYS A 91 6.35 -17.19 -14.02
N PRO A 92 7.49 -16.90 -13.36
CA PRO A 92 7.50 -16.33 -12.02
C PRO A 92 6.60 -15.09 -11.90
N ALA A 93 6.00 -14.90 -10.73
CA ALA A 93 5.11 -13.76 -10.47
C ALA A 93 5.89 -12.56 -9.91
N ALA A 94 5.73 -11.40 -10.54
CA ALA A 94 6.14 -10.10 -10.00
C ALA A 94 4.97 -9.50 -9.21
N ARG A 95 5.08 -9.43 -7.89
CA ARG A 95 4.05 -8.87 -6.99
C ARG A 95 4.70 -8.21 -5.79
N PHE A 96 4.03 -7.20 -5.26
CA PHE A 96 4.44 -6.55 -4.02
C PHE A 96 3.21 -6.15 -3.20
N ALA A 97 3.43 -5.98 -1.90
CA ALA A 97 2.50 -5.29 -1.01
C ALA A 97 3.06 -3.91 -0.71
N PHE A 98 2.20 -2.89 -0.67
CA PHE A 98 2.61 -1.53 -0.34
C PHE A 98 1.71 -0.98 0.77
N SER A 99 2.30 -0.33 1.76
CA SER A 99 1.56 0.31 2.83
C SER A 99 2.09 1.71 3.07
N LYS A 100 1.15 2.64 3.23
CA LYS A 100 1.41 3.99 3.70
C LYS A 100 0.81 4.15 5.09
N THR A 101 1.57 4.77 5.98
CA THR A 101 1.14 5.14 7.33
C THR A 101 1.57 6.56 7.60
N VAL A 102 0.92 7.21 8.55
CA VAL A 102 1.24 8.56 9.00
C VAL A 102 1.33 8.54 10.52
N GLY A 103 2.12 9.45 11.10
CA GLY A 103 2.26 9.65 12.53
C GLY A 103 2.77 11.06 12.82
N ILE A 104 2.91 11.39 14.11
CA ILE A 104 3.43 12.68 14.58
C ILE A 104 4.94 12.53 14.83
N GLU A 105 5.73 13.53 14.46
CA GLU A 105 7.17 13.54 14.75
C GLU A 105 7.42 13.59 16.25
N GLY A 106 8.31 12.73 16.76
CA GLY A 106 8.58 12.59 18.20
C GLY A 106 7.83 11.42 18.86
N ILE A 107 6.61 11.14 18.41
CA ILE A 107 5.73 10.11 18.99
C ILE A 107 6.04 8.72 18.43
N LYS A 108 6.18 7.70 19.29
CA LYS A 108 6.51 6.33 18.85
C LYS A 108 5.37 5.32 19.06
N PRO A 109 5.23 4.35 18.14
CA PRO A 109 5.92 4.27 16.86
C PRO A 109 5.30 5.26 15.85
N ALA A 110 6.12 6.10 15.21
CA ALA A 110 5.68 7.14 14.25
C ALA A 110 4.98 6.61 12.98
N CYS A 111 4.75 5.30 12.89
CA CYS A 111 4.24 4.64 11.70
C CYS A 111 3.26 3.53 12.06
N THR A 112 2.37 3.85 12.99
CA THR A 112 1.18 3.05 13.24
C THR A 112 0.25 3.12 12.02
N PRO A 113 -0.35 2.00 11.60
CA PRO A 113 -1.44 2.04 10.64
C PRO A 113 -2.57 2.91 11.18
N SER A 114 -2.74 4.10 10.62
CA SER A 114 -3.93 4.91 10.84
C SER A 114 -4.43 5.44 9.50
N THR A 115 -5.74 5.37 9.31
CA THR A 115 -6.43 5.96 8.16
C THR A 115 -6.74 7.44 8.38
N GLU A 116 -6.76 7.87 9.65
CA GLU A 116 -7.08 9.23 10.06
C GLU A 116 -6.27 9.61 11.31
N ILE A 117 -5.57 10.75 11.26
CA ILE A 117 -4.87 11.30 12.43
C ILE A 117 -5.31 12.75 12.61
N GLN A 118 -5.72 13.08 13.83
CA GLN A 118 -5.86 14.46 14.26
C GLN A 118 -4.51 14.97 14.74
N ALA A 119 -4.19 16.20 14.39
CA ALA A 119 -2.99 16.86 14.86
C ALA A 119 -3.23 18.38 14.97
N PRO A 120 -2.65 19.03 15.99
CA PRO A 120 -2.61 20.48 16.10
C PRO A 120 -2.03 21.14 14.85
N ARG A 121 -2.44 22.39 14.60
CA ARG A 121 -1.93 23.19 13.48
C ARG A 121 -0.44 23.45 13.63
N GLY A 122 0.32 23.24 12.56
CA GLY A 122 1.77 23.40 12.59
C GLY A 122 2.52 22.16 13.09
N THR A 123 1.81 21.04 13.31
CA THR A 123 2.44 19.76 13.64
C THR A 123 3.25 19.23 12.46
N THR A 124 4.46 18.75 12.74
CA THR A 124 5.27 18.01 11.78
C THR A 124 4.84 16.55 11.75
N MET A 125 4.29 16.13 10.63
CA MET A 125 3.84 14.76 10.40
C MET A 125 4.97 13.92 9.80
N VAL A 126 5.06 12.66 10.20
CA VAL A 126 5.94 11.64 9.61
C VAL A 126 5.10 10.74 8.70
N TYR A 127 5.43 10.70 7.41
CA TYR A 127 4.84 9.78 6.44
C TYR A 127 5.77 8.61 6.23
N CYS A 128 5.28 7.39 6.46
CA CYS A 128 6.07 6.17 6.30
C CYS A 128 5.52 5.29 5.19
N TYR A 129 6.40 4.92 4.27
CA TYR A 129 6.11 4.12 3.09
C TYR A 129 6.87 2.81 3.21
N THR A 130 6.16 1.68 3.14
CA THR A 130 6.76 0.35 3.17
C THR A 130 6.32 -0.43 1.94
N VAL A 131 7.29 -0.87 1.14
CA VAL A 131 7.06 -1.80 0.04
C VAL A 131 7.66 -3.15 0.41
N THR A 132 6.95 -4.23 0.15
CA THR A 132 7.42 -5.61 0.40
C THR A 132 7.28 -6.41 -0.87
N ASN A 133 8.38 -6.99 -1.35
CA ASN A 133 8.33 -7.90 -2.50
C ASN A 133 7.73 -9.23 -2.06
N THR A 134 6.46 -9.46 -2.41
CA THR A 134 5.72 -10.70 -2.13
C THR A 134 5.84 -11.70 -3.29
N GLY A 135 6.59 -11.34 -4.33
CA GLY A 135 6.75 -12.10 -5.56
C GLY A 135 7.95 -13.03 -5.54
N GLU A 136 8.26 -13.56 -6.72
CA GLU A 136 9.33 -14.53 -6.93
C GLU A 136 10.50 -13.95 -7.72
N VAL A 137 10.35 -12.72 -8.20
CA VAL A 137 11.36 -12.01 -8.98
C VAL A 137 11.82 -10.76 -8.24
N PRO A 138 13.12 -10.43 -8.31
CA PRO A 138 13.63 -9.19 -7.75
C PRO A 138 13.10 -7.99 -8.53
N PHE A 139 12.79 -6.91 -7.80
CA PHE A 139 12.61 -5.60 -8.40
C PHE A 139 13.95 -4.86 -8.40
N LEU A 140 14.18 -4.09 -9.47
CA LEU A 140 15.44 -3.37 -9.72
C LEU A 140 15.23 -1.85 -9.79
N TYR A 141 14.01 -1.42 -10.09
CA TYR A 141 13.65 -0.02 -10.32
C TYR A 141 12.35 0.30 -9.61
N HIS A 142 12.29 1.46 -8.98
CA HIS A 142 11.16 1.86 -8.15
C HIS A 142 10.84 3.35 -8.30
N SER A 143 9.55 3.67 -8.33
CA SER A 143 9.08 5.06 -8.22
C SER A 143 8.04 5.17 -7.10
N LEU A 144 8.02 6.32 -6.45
CA LEU A 144 7.07 6.67 -5.40
C LEU A 144 6.59 8.09 -5.64
N THR A 145 5.29 8.23 -5.88
CA THR A 145 4.62 9.51 -5.94
C THR A 145 3.59 9.62 -4.83
N ASP A 146 3.37 10.84 -4.38
CA ASP A 146 2.48 11.17 -3.28
C ASP A 146 1.71 12.46 -3.66
N SER A 147 0.40 12.48 -3.43
CA SER A 147 -0.45 13.57 -3.90
C SER A 147 -0.19 14.89 -3.17
N HIS A 148 0.43 14.85 -1.99
CA HIS A 148 0.77 16.04 -1.22
C HIS A 148 2.27 16.37 -1.29
N LEU A 149 3.13 15.36 -1.19
CA LEU A 149 4.59 15.54 -1.18
C LEU A 149 5.22 15.51 -2.58
N GLY A 150 4.44 15.19 -3.62
CA GLY A 150 4.90 15.11 -4.99
C GLY A 150 5.70 13.83 -5.29
N THR A 151 6.72 13.94 -6.13
CA THR A 151 7.57 12.80 -6.50
C THR A 151 8.67 12.60 -5.46
N LEU A 152 8.64 11.46 -4.77
CA LEU A 152 9.57 11.12 -3.69
C LEU A 152 10.71 10.22 -4.19
N LEU A 153 10.41 9.29 -5.09
CA LEU A 153 11.39 8.45 -5.80
C LEU A 153 11.03 8.43 -7.28
N SER A 154 12.03 8.58 -8.15
CA SER A 154 11.86 8.58 -9.60
C SER A 154 12.81 7.57 -10.24
N ASP A 155 12.28 6.41 -10.64
CA ASP A 155 13.02 5.32 -11.30
C ASP A 155 14.33 4.97 -10.57
N ALA A 156 14.29 4.97 -9.24
CA ALA A 156 15.46 4.79 -8.40
C ALA A 156 15.97 3.34 -8.55
N PRO A 157 17.25 3.14 -8.94
CA PRO A 157 17.81 1.81 -9.11
C PRO A 157 18.19 1.24 -7.75
N TYR A 158 17.41 0.29 -7.25
CA TYR A 158 17.79 -0.50 -6.09
C TYR A 158 17.20 -1.91 -6.16
N LEU A 159 17.93 -2.86 -5.57
CA LEU A 159 17.55 -4.27 -5.57
C LEU A 159 16.60 -4.56 -4.40
N LEU A 160 15.37 -4.98 -4.70
CA LEU A 160 14.44 -5.52 -3.72
C LEU A 160 14.19 -7.01 -4.00
N LEU A 161 14.87 -7.87 -3.24
CA LEU A 161 14.75 -9.32 -3.35
C LEU A 161 13.36 -9.82 -2.89
N PRO A 162 12.90 -10.98 -3.40
CA PRO A 162 11.74 -11.68 -2.87
C PRO A 162 11.77 -11.83 -1.35
N GLY A 163 10.65 -11.52 -0.69
CA GLY A 163 10.49 -11.57 0.76
C GLY A 163 11.06 -10.36 1.52
N SER A 164 11.83 -9.50 0.87
CA SER A 164 12.40 -8.30 1.50
C SER A 164 11.42 -7.13 1.48
N SER A 165 11.54 -6.28 2.51
CA SER A 165 10.85 -4.99 2.60
C SER A 165 11.83 -3.83 2.49
N TYR A 166 11.36 -2.73 1.92
CA TYR A 166 12.06 -1.46 1.89
C TYR A 166 11.16 -0.36 2.46
N ARG A 167 11.76 0.54 3.22
CA ARG A 167 11.05 1.55 3.99
C ARG A 167 11.70 2.91 3.83
N VAL A 168 10.88 3.93 3.58
CA VAL A 168 11.29 5.33 3.54
C VAL A 168 10.33 6.19 4.36
N GLN A 169 10.88 7.27 4.92
CA GLN A 169 10.13 8.22 5.73
C GLN A 169 10.38 9.64 5.23
N PHE A 170 9.34 10.47 5.29
CA PHE A 170 9.39 11.88 4.95
C PHE A 170 8.63 12.67 6.00
N THR A 171 9.05 13.89 6.28
CA THR A 171 8.38 14.78 7.23
C THR A 171 7.80 15.98 6.51
N GLN A 172 6.65 16.46 7.01
CA GLN A 172 6.01 17.68 6.50
C GLN A 172 5.19 18.34 7.60
N THR A 173 5.41 19.63 7.82
CA THR A 173 4.57 20.45 8.68
C THR A 173 3.27 20.81 7.97
N LEU A 174 2.13 20.52 8.60
CA LEU A 174 0.80 20.78 8.06
C LEU A 174 0.11 21.92 8.80
N THR A 175 -0.59 22.77 8.04
CA THR A 175 -1.38 23.88 8.61
C THR A 175 -2.86 23.82 8.22
N VAL A 176 -3.22 22.87 7.37
CA VAL A 176 -4.59 22.60 6.90
C VAL A 176 -4.78 21.09 6.74
N SER A 177 -6.00 20.62 6.98
CA SER A 177 -6.37 19.20 6.78
C SER A 177 -6.08 18.76 5.35
N THR A 178 -5.59 17.54 5.19
CA THR A 178 -5.23 16.99 3.88
C THR A 178 -5.46 15.49 3.80
N THR A 179 -5.96 15.02 2.66
CA THR A 179 -5.97 13.59 2.34
C THR A 179 -4.83 13.31 1.38
N ASN A 180 -4.02 12.32 1.72
CA ASN A 180 -2.80 12.04 1.02
C ASN A 180 -2.75 10.61 0.48
N ILE A 181 -2.69 10.48 -0.84
CA ILE A 181 -2.64 9.23 -1.60
C ILE A 181 -1.22 9.04 -2.13
N ALA A 182 -0.67 7.83 -2.00
CA ALA A 182 0.63 7.50 -2.58
C ALA A 182 0.53 6.30 -3.52
N THR A 183 1.38 6.31 -4.54
CA THR A 183 1.50 5.22 -5.50
C THR A 183 2.94 4.76 -5.55
N TRP A 184 3.15 3.47 -5.32
CA TRP A 184 4.43 2.81 -5.52
C TRP A 184 4.41 2.08 -6.86
N THR A 185 5.47 2.18 -7.65
CA THR A 185 5.68 1.31 -8.81
C THR A 185 7.01 0.59 -8.69
N ALA A 186 7.06 -0.67 -9.13
CA ALA A 186 8.26 -1.50 -9.08
C ALA A 186 8.40 -2.31 -10.37
N SER A 187 9.62 -2.42 -10.88
CA SER A 187 9.90 -3.13 -12.14
C SER A 187 11.13 -4.01 -12.01
N THR A 188 11.10 -5.17 -12.66
CA THR A 188 12.24 -6.11 -12.69
C THR A 188 13.31 -5.70 -13.71
N GLY A 189 13.18 -4.54 -14.35
CA GLY A 189 14.11 -4.00 -15.34
C GLY A 189 13.75 -2.56 -15.75
N PRO A 190 14.55 -1.91 -16.60
CA PRO A 190 14.31 -0.52 -17.00
C PRO A 190 12.94 -0.37 -17.66
N VAL A 191 12.16 0.62 -17.22
CA VAL A 191 10.84 0.91 -17.79
C VAL A 191 11.03 1.77 -19.05
N THR A 192 11.37 1.16 -20.19
CA THR A 192 11.33 1.84 -21.49
C THR A 192 10.04 1.50 -22.23
N ALA A 193 9.48 2.46 -22.98
CA ALA A 193 8.23 2.30 -23.74
C ALA A 193 8.23 1.11 -24.74
N ALA A 194 9.41 0.57 -25.07
CA ALA A 194 9.59 -0.50 -26.05
C ALA A 194 9.40 -1.93 -25.49
N ARG A 195 9.39 -2.15 -24.16
CA ARG A 195 9.46 -3.52 -23.58
C ARG A 195 8.10 -4.14 -23.20
N VAL A 196 7.00 -3.45 -23.44
CA VAL A 196 5.65 -3.88 -22.99
C VAL A 196 5.15 -5.17 -23.66
N ARG A 197 5.71 -5.59 -24.81
CA ARG A 197 5.12 -6.67 -25.63
C ARG A 197 5.83 -8.02 -25.61
N SER A 198 7.03 -8.17 -25.02
CA SER A 198 7.77 -9.45 -25.10
C SER A 198 8.23 -10.06 -23.77
N ASN A 199 8.04 -9.39 -22.64
CA ASN A 199 8.22 -10.01 -21.31
C ASN A 199 7.53 -9.17 -20.22
N PRO A 200 6.29 -9.48 -19.80
CA PRO A 200 5.58 -8.66 -18.84
C PRO A 200 6.10 -9.03 -17.45
N GLN A 201 6.98 -8.21 -16.87
CA GLN A 201 7.27 -8.23 -15.44
C GLN A 201 7.33 -6.78 -14.93
N VAL A 202 6.35 -5.98 -15.36
CA VAL A 202 6.02 -4.73 -14.68
C VAL A 202 4.87 -5.07 -13.75
N SER A 203 5.11 -5.00 -12.45
CA SER A 203 4.05 -5.11 -11.45
C SER A 203 3.75 -3.69 -10.97
N ALA A 204 2.54 -3.20 -11.20
CA ALA A 204 2.09 -1.94 -10.66
C ALA A 204 1.07 -2.24 -9.55
N GLY A 205 1.32 -1.72 -8.35
CA GLY A 205 0.45 -1.87 -7.19
C GLY A 205 0.19 -0.51 -6.58
N SER A 206 -1.07 -0.11 -6.51
CA SER A 206 -1.50 1.14 -5.87
C SER A 206 -2.11 0.79 -4.51
N HIS A 207 -1.89 1.61 -3.49
CA HIS A 207 -2.61 1.49 -2.22
C HIS A 207 -3.27 2.81 -1.81
N THR A 208 -4.31 2.64 -1.00
CA THR A 208 -5.37 3.58 -0.63
C THR A 208 -4.89 4.73 0.27
N ALA A 209 -5.63 5.85 0.21
CA ALA A 209 -5.42 7.12 0.90
C ALA A 209 -5.23 7.03 2.44
N ALA A 210 -4.38 7.89 3.00
CA ALA A 210 -4.37 8.23 4.43
C ALA A 210 -4.77 9.70 4.61
N THR A 211 -5.67 10.01 5.55
CA THR A 211 -6.15 11.38 5.81
C THR A 211 -5.54 11.93 7.09
N VAL A 212 -5.17 13.21 7.09
CA VAL A 212 -4.78 13.96 8.28
C VAL A 212 -5.76 15.12 8.45
N ILE A 213 -6.36 15.22 9.64
CA ILE A 213 -7.28 16.28 10.02
C ILE A 213 -6.51 17.23 10.94
N ILE A 214 -6.45 18.51 10.58
CA ILE A 214 -5.84 19.53 11.43
C ILE A 214 -6.89 20.11 12.35
N SER A 215 -6.58 20.14 13.65
CA SER A 215 -7.44 20.65 14.70
C SER A 215 -7.80 22.13 14.47
N SER A 216 -9.06 22.46 14.75
CA SER A 216 -9.53 23.83 14.81
C SER A 216 -8.98 24.55 16.06
N ASP A 217 -9.10 25.88 16.13
CA ASP A 217 -8.62 26.66 17.28
C ASP A 217 -9.41 26.39 18.58
N THR A 218 -10.49 25.62 18.51
CA THR A 218 -11.36 25.28 19.66
C THR A 218 -11.47 23.79 19.91
N ASP A 219 -10.79 22.96 19.11
CA ASP A 219 -10.77 21.52 19.36
C ASP A 219 -9.96 21.27 20.64
N ASP A 220 -10.46 20.37 21.48
CA ASP A 220 -9.95 19.98 22.80
C ASP A 220 -10.25 18.48 22.89
N PHE A 221 -9.27 17.66 22.52
CA PHE A 221 -9.49 16.25 22.23
C PHE A 221 -9.60 15.39 23.49
N ASP A 222 -8.87 15.69 24.55
CA ASP A 222 -8.94 14.99 25.84
C ASP A 222 -9.92 15.65 26.85
N GLY A 223 -10.44 16.84 26.54
CA GLY A 223 -11.49 17.49 27.30
C GLY A 223 -10.99 18.08 28.62
N ASP A 224 -9.75 18.57 28.64
CA ASP A 224 -9.11 19.18 29.79
C ASP A 224 -9.28 20.71 29.84
N THR A 225 -9.92 21.30 28.82
CA THR A 225 -10.17 22.74 28.61
C THR A 225 -9.02 23.56 28.03
N ILE A 226 -7.91 22.92 27.68
CA ILE A 226 -6.84 23.48 26.87
C ILE A 226 -7.10 23.08 25.40
N PRO A 227 -7.10 24.03 24.45
CA PRO A 227 -7.27 23.66 23.04
C PRO A 227 -6.03 22.94 22.47
N ASP A 228 -6.25 21.97 21.57
CA ASP A 228 -5.21 21.19 20.88
C ASP A 228 -4.06 22.06 20.33
N ASN A 229 -4.40 23.23 19.78
CA ASN A 229 -3.44 24.16 19.16
C ASN A 229 -2.57 24.91 20.19
N VAL A 230 -2.99 24.97 21.45
CA VAL A 230 -2.23 25.52 22.58
C VAL A 230 -1.31 24.46 23.16
N GLU A 231 -1.80 23.24 23.31
CA GLU A 231 -1.04 22.09 23.80
C GLU A 231 0.06 21.68 22.82
N GLY A 232 -0.29 21.65 21.54
CA GLY A 232 0.59 21.16 20.50
C GLY A 232 0.77 19.63 20.55
N ALA A 233 1.67 19.15 19.70
CA ALA A 233 1.86 17.71 19.47
C ALA A 233 3.12 17.14 20.15
N GLY A 234 3.63 17.85 21.16
CA GLY A 234 4.79 17.41 21.94
C GLY A 234 4.46 16.19 22.82
N ASP A 235 5.49 15.60 23.42
CA ASP A 235 5.42 14.46 24.35
C ASP A 235 6.31 14.81 25.54
N PRO A 236 5.81 15.64 26.48
CA PRO A 236 6.61 16.24 27.54
C PRO A 236 7.17 15.20 28.52
N ASP A 237 6.39 14.17 28.85
CA ASP A 237 6.76 13.12 29.81
C ASP A 237 7.41 11.89 29.14
N GLY A 238 7.28 11.74 27.82
CA GLY A 238 7.90 10.69 27.03
C GLY A 238 7.13 9.36 27.00
N ASP A 239 5.85 9.34 27.36
CA ASP A 239 5.02 8.14 27.38
C ASP A 239 4.46 7.74 26.00
N ASN A 240 4.69 8.59 24.99
CA ASN A 240 4.22 8.49 23.60
C ASN A 240 2.74 8.82 23.39
N ILE A 241 2.12 9.51 24.34
CA ILE A 241 0.84 10.20 24.18
C ILE A 241 1.19 11.66 23.86
N PRO A 242 0.76 12.19 22.71
CA PRO A 242 0.93 13.61 22.44
C PRO A 242 0.11 14.45 23.42
N ASN A 243 0.64 15.61 23.79
CA ASN A 243 0.07 16.55 24.76
C ASN A 243 -1.44 16.76 24.59
N PHE A 244 -1.92 17.10 23.38
CA PHE A 244 -3.35 17.26 23.06
C PHE A 244 -4.26 16.02 23.22
N ARG A 245 -3.72 14.92 23.74
CA ARG A 245 -4.45 13.68 24.04
C ARG A 245 -4.14 13.17 25.43
N ASP A 246 -3.33 13.90 26.18
CA ASP A 246 -2.88 13.54 27.50
C ASP A 246 -3.61 14.42 28.50
N THR A 247 -4.07 13.83 29.60
CA THR A 247 -4.82 14.59 30.63
C THR A 247 -3.96 14.99 31.82
N ASP A 248 -2.70 14.55 31.82
CA ASP A 248 -1.66 14.79 32.83
C ASP A 248 -0.31 14.82 32.08
N ALA A 249 -0.12 15.86 31.26
CA ALA A 249 0.90 15.92 30.23
C ALA A 249 2.36 15.88 30.72
N ASP A 250 2.59 16.24 31.99
CA ASP A 250 3.89 16.17 32.64
C ASP A 250 4.00 14.99 33.65
N ASN A 251 2.91 14.24 33.82
CA ASN A 251 2.79 13.04 34.62
C ASN A 251 3.18 13.26 36.09
N ASP A 252 2.83 14.41 36.63
CA ASP A 252 3.07 14.78 38.02
C ASP A 252 1.97 14.27 38.97
N GLY A 253 0.82 13.87 38.41
CA GLY A 253 -0.37 13.41 39.13
C GLY A 253 -1.41 14.48 39.44
N MET A 254 -1.24 15.70 38.92
CA MET A 254 -2.29 16.72 38.78
C MET A 254 -2.78 16.71 37.33
N LEU A 255 -4.08 16.90 37.13
CA LEU A 255 -4.61 16.92 35.77
C LEU A 255 -4.43 18.31 35.16
N ASP A 256 -4.18 18.37 33.86
CA ASP A 256 -3.97 19.62 33.13
C ASP A 256 -5.14 20.62 33.32
N ARG A 257 -6.37 20.10 33.40
CA ARG A 257 -7.60 20.86 33.72
C ARG A 257 -7.57 21.60 35.06
N ASP A 258 -6.79 21.11 36.02
CA ASP A 258 -6.65 21.69 37.36
C ASP A 258 -5.50 22.71 37.40
N GLU A 259 -4.64 22.72 36.38
CA GLU A 259 -3.42 23.54 36.27
C GLU A 259 -3.50 24.60 35.18
N VAL A 260 -4.41 24.47 34.21
CA VAL A 260 -4.65 25.44 33.13
C VAL A 260 -5.00 26.85 33.62
N GLY A 261 -5.63 26.96 34.79
CA GLY A 261 -6.16 28.22 35.31
C GLY A 261 -7.51 28.61 34.69
N SER A 262 -7.76 29.91 34.50
CA SER A 262 -9.09 30.40 34.09
C SER A 262 -9.31 30.53 32.57
N ASN A 263 -8.26 30.33 31.76
CA ASN A 263 -8.32 30.53 30.31
C ASN A 263 -7.40 29.55 29.59
N GLY A 264 -7.94 28.48 28.99
CA GLY A 264 -7.15 27.51 28.20
C GLY A 264 -6.43 28.09 26.99
N ASN A 265 -6.84 29.26 26.47
CA ASN A 265 -6.08 29.94 25.41
C ASN A 265 -4.82 30.66 25.91
N ALA A 266 -4.67 30.80 27.22
CA ALA A 266 -3.50 31.36 27.87
C ALA A 266 -3.32 30.66 29.24
N PRO A 267 -2.85 29.39 29.24
CA PRO A 267 -2.62 28.63 30.45
C PRO A 267 -1.75 29.40 31.44
N VAL A 268 -1.97 29.19 32.73
CA VAL A 268 -1.18 29.88 33.76
C VAL A 268 0.27 29.38 33.74
N ASP A 269 1.20 30.34 33.88
CA ASP A 269 2.61 30.11 34.19
C ASP A 269 2.86 30.83 35.52
N SER A 270 2.80 30.07 36.60
CA SER A 270 2.83 30.58 37.97
C SER A 270 4.20 31.14 38.33
N ASN A 271 5.27 30.65 37.71
CA ASN A 271 6.65 31.01 38.07
C ASN A 271 7.31 31.98 37.06
N GLY A 272 6.67 32.23 35.92
CA GLY A 272 7.06 33.18 34.89
C GLY A 272 8.27 32.72 34.06
N ASN A 273 8.56 31.43 34.00
CA ASN A 273 9.71 30.88 33.27
C ASN A 273 9.41 30.64 31.77
N GLY A 274 8.15 30.78 31.35
CA GLY A 274 7.69 30.58 29.98
C GLY A 274 7.15 29.17 29.68
N THR A 275 7.17 28.26 30.64
CA THR A 275 6.52 26.94 30.58
C THR A 275 5.22 27.02 31.39
N PRO A 276 4.06 26.71 30.78
CA PRO A 276 2.81 26.57 31.51
C PRO A 276 2.89 25.54 32.64
N ASP A 277 2.07 25.75 33.68
CA ASP A 277 2.05 24.89 34.87
C ASP A 277 1.78 23.41 34.52
N TYR A 278 0.83 23.13 33.61
CA TYR A 278 0.47 21.78 33.15
C TYR A 278 1.58 21.04 32.36
N LEU A 279 2.73 21.69 32.14
CA LEU A 279 3.91 21.11 31.49
C LEU A 279 5.13 21.08 32.42
N GLU A 280 4.95 21.38 33.72
CA GLU A 280 6.04 21.55 34.69
C GLU A 280 6.04 20.46 35.77
N SER A 281 6.67 19.32 35.43
CA SER A 281 6.86 18.18 36.36
C SER A 281 7.53 18.51 37.72
N GLU A 282 8.21 19.66 37.81
CA GLU A 282 8.90 20.09 39.02
C GLU A 282 8.01 21.04 39.82
N ARG A 283 7.20 20.48 40.74
CA ARG A 283 6.33 21.19 41.69
C ARG A 283 7.02 22.28 42.50
N ARG A 284 7.33 23.43 41.90
CA ARG A 284 7.76 24.63 42.61
C ARG A 284 6.56 25.36 43.20
N LEU A 285 5.91 24.65 44.12
CA LEU A 285 5.10 25.16 45.23
C LEU A 285 4.09 26.24 44.83
N TYR A 286 2.89 25.77 44.46
CA TYR A 286 1.62 26.43 44.74
C TYR A 286 1.51 26.81 46.22
N LEU A 287 2.09 27.95 46.60
CA LEU A 287 1.67 28.68 47.78
C LEU A 287 1.05 29.98 47.29
N PRO A 288 -0.28 30.17 47.43
CA PRO A 288 -0.83 31.50 47.25
C PRO A 288 -0.09 32.42 48.21
N VAL A 289 0.45 33.52 47.68
CA VAL A 289 0.89 34.64 48.51
C VAL A 289 -0.36 35.19 49.19
N ILE A 290 -0.72 34.63 50.35
CA ILE A 290 -1.73 35.21 51.22
C ILE A 290 -1.07 36.44 51.84
N ALA A 291 -1.32 37.61 51.25
CA ALA A 291 -1.06 38.87 51.91
C ALA A 291 -1.92 38.94 53.19
N ARG A 292 -1.27 39.02 54.34
CA ARG A 292 -1.89 39.50 55.58
C ARG A 292 -1.71 41.01 55.69
#